data_AF-A0AA88J171-F1
#
_entry.id   AF-A0AA88J171-F1
#
_cell.length_a   1.000
_cell.length_b   1.000
_cell.length_c   1.000
_cell.angle_alpha   90.00
_cell.angle_beta   90.00
_cell.angle_gamma   90.00
#
_symmetry.space_group_name_H-M   'P 1'
#
loop_
_entity.id
_entity.type
_entity.pdbx_description
1 polymer ?
#
loop_
_entity_poly.entity_id
_entity_poly.type
_entity_poly.pdbx_seq_one_letter_code
_entity_poly.pdbx_strand_id
1 'polypeptide(L)'
;MCQLLSDVDLETINAGRIPNHLDDLLWDGLKSNLRTLGLMYRTTDTESADGLIGELKTVTQSSKEITYMMKVMVDRFDEAQAKIKSLEAENSLLVAQIVNAYKKAILKARYDLLKEYKQGLLVDAEVDDEIELYEDTLDEAGCSSSAPADVTVPASNKQEPSGVEPPINVDLSEDREKQQ
;
A
#
# COMPACT_ATOMS: atom_id res chain seq x y z
N MET A 1 -27.08 4.26 32.14
CA MET A 1 -26.06 3.17 32.09
C MET A 1 -25.66 3.03 30.62
N CYS A 2 -24.49 3.54 30.23
CA CYS A 2 -24.04 3.52 28.82
C CYS A 2 -23.54 2.10 28.48
N GLN A 3 -24.39 1.33 27.81
CA GLN A 3 -24.16 -0.06 27.40
C GLN A 3 -23.82 -0.19 25.90
N LEU A 4 -23.22 0.84 25.30
CA LEU A 4 -22.90 0.81 23.86
C LEU A 4 -21.82 -0.21 23.48
N LEU A 5 -21.05 -0.69 24.46
CA LEU A 5 -19.84 -1.48 24.22
C LEU A 5 -19.94 -2.90 24.81
N SER A 6 -21.13 -3.33 25.26
CA SER A 6 -21.37 -4.75 25.59
C SER A 6 -21.44 -5.63 24.34
N ASP A 7 -21.77 -5.05 23.19
CA ASP A 7 -22.05 -5.80 21.97
C ASP A 7 -20.81 -5.99 21.10
N VAL A 8 -19.75 -5.22 21.39
CA VAL A 8 -18.43 -5.37 20.77
C VAL A 8 -17.52 -6.01 21.78
N ASP A 9 -17.46 -7.33 21.76
CA ASP A 9 -16.52 -8.05 22.61
C ASP A 9 -15.11 -7.60 22.22
N LEU A 10 -14.38 -6.95 23.13
CA LEU A 10 -12.98 -6.58 22.90
C LEU A 10 -12.17 -7.83 22.51
N GLU A 11 -12.58 -9.01 22.97
CA GLU A 11 -12.05 -10.30 22.54
C GLU A 11 -12.20 -10.54 21.04
N THR A 12 -13.31 -10.14 20.42
CA THR A 12 -13.54 -10.30 18.97
C THR A 12 -12.59 -9.42 18.15
N ILE A 13 -12.35 -8.19 18.63
CA ILE A 13 -11.38 -7.26 18.03
C ILE A 13 -9.95 -7.77 18.20
N ASN A 14 -9.62 -8.25 19.41
CA ASN A 14 -8.34 -8.89 19.73
C ASN A 14 -8.10 -10.17 18.93
N ALA A 15 -9.16 -10.92 18.61
CA ALA A 15 -9.12 -12.17 17.85
C ALA A 15 -8.99 -11.98 16.33
N GLY A 16 -8.68 -10.77 15.85
CA GLY A 16 -8.44 -10.61 14.42
C GLY A 16 -9.73 -10.48 13.59
N ARG A 17 -10.91 -10.21 14.18
CA ARG A 17 -12.13 -9.85 13.41
C ARG A 17 -12.55 -8.39 13.63
N ILE A 18 -12.74 -7.65 12.53
CA ILE A 18 -13.42 -6.35 12.57
C ILE A 18 -14.91 -6.63 12.36
N PRO A 19 -15.80 -6.18 13.26
CA PRO A 19 -17.25 -6.24 13.02
C PRO A 19 -17.62 -5.51 11.73
N ASN A 20 -18.54 -6.08 10.94
CA ASN A 20 -19.00 -5.49 9.68
C ASN A 20 -19.74 -4.14 9.83
N HIS A 21 -19.98 -3.70 11.07
CA HIS A 21 -20.70 -2.48 11.45
C HIS A 21 -19.89 -1.68 12.49
N LEU A 22 -18.55 -1.83 12.48
CA LEU A 22 -17.68 -1.15 13.43
C LEU A 22 -17.73 0.37 13.28
N ASP A 23 -17.94 0.88 12.06
CA ASP A 23 -18.19 2.28 11.77
C ASP A 23 -19.46 2.80 12.47
N ASP A 24 -20.57 2.07 12.39
CA ASP A 24 -21.81 2.41 13.09
C ASP A 24 -21.61 2.45 14.61
N LEU A 25 -20.89 1.45 15.15
CA LEU A 25 -20.58 1.36 16.59
C LEU A 25 -19.73 2.54 17.07
N LEU A 26 -18.74 2.95 16.30
CA LEU A 26 -17.90 4.11 16.60
C LEU A 26 -18.71 5.41 16.53
N TRP A 27 -19.54 5.55 15.50
CA TRP A 27 -20.40 6.73 15.35
C TRP A 27 -21.42 6.84 16.46
N ASP A 28 -22.04 5.74 16.87
CA ASP A 28 -23.05 5.75 17.94
C ASP A 28 -22.41 5.93 19.32
N GLY A 29 -21.24 5.34 19.56
CA GLY A 29 -20.41 5.63 20.72
C GLY A 29 -20.07 7.12 20.84
N LEU A 30 -19.60 7.73 19.74
CA LEU A 30 -19.26 9.15 19.70
C LEU A 30 -20.50 10.04 19.92
N LYS A 31 -21.61 9.76 19.22
CA LYS A 31 -22.88 10.49 19.40
C LYS A 31 -23.36 10.41 20.85
N SER A 32 -23.25 9.24 21.48
CA SER A 32 -23.63 9.06 22.87
C SER A 32 -22.78 9.90 23.80
N ASN A 33 -21.46 9.86 23.64
CA ASN A 33 -20.54 10.68 24.44
C ASN A 33 -20.83 12.17 24.29
N LEU A 34 -21.09 12.65 23.07
CA LEU A 34 -21.46 14.05 22.81
C LEU A 34 -22.81 14.41 23.43
N ARG A 35 -23.81 13.52 23.39
CA ARG A 35 -25.09 13.75 24.09
C ARG A 35 -24.89 13.86 25.60
N THR A 36 -24.12 12.96 26.20
CA THR A 36 -23.85 12.98 27.64
C THR A 36 -23.14 14.27 28.02
N LEU A 37 -22.06 14.66 27.32
CA LEU A 37 -21.37 15.92 27.58
C LEU A 37 -22.30 17.13 27.40
N GLY A 38 -23.18 17.12 26.41
CA GLY A 38 -24.17 18.17 26.19
C GLY A 38 -25.23 18.24 27.30
N LEU A 39 -25.62 17.09 27.88
CA LEU A 39 -26.52 17.04 29.03
C LEU A 39 -25.81 17.57 30.28
N MET A 40 -24.61 17.07 30.57
CA MET A 40 -23.78 17.53 31.69
C MET A 40 -23.59 19.05 31.67
N TYR A 41 -23.30 19.63 30.49
CA TYR A 41 -23.15 21.08 30.34
C TYR A 41 -24.44 21.84 30.72
N ARG A 42 -25.61 21.31 30.39
CA ARG A 42 -26.91 21.94 30.72
C ARG A 42 -27.30 21.75 32.18
N THR A 43 -26.87 20.67 32.82
CA THR A 43 -27.22 20.32 34.20
C THR A 43 -26.16 20.74 35.20
N THR A 44 -25.04 21.34 34.75
CA THR A 44 -23.88 21.71 35.58
C THR A 44 -24.27 22.57 36.80
N ASP A 45 -25.26 23.44 36.67
CA ASP A 45 -25.72 24.32 37.76
C ASP A 45 -26.68 23.63 38.74
N THR A 46 -27.17 22.44 38.41
CA THR A 46 -28.24 21.73 39.15
C THR A 46 -27.84 20.36 39.68
N GLU A 47 -26.89 19.70 39.04
CA GLU A 47 -26.39 18.39 39.46
C GLU A 47 -25.26 18.50 40.49
N SER A 48 -25.13 17.46 41.31
CA SER A 48 -23.99 17.36 42.22
C SER A 48 -22.69 17.16 41.42
N ALA A 49 -21.60 17.75 41.92
CA ALA A 49 -20.28 17.56 41.34
C ALA A 49 -19.90 16.07 41.24
N ASP A 50 -20.26 15.26 42.23
CA ASP A 50 -20.00 13.81 42.22
C ASP A 50 -20.76 13.08 41.10
N GLY A 51 -22.00 13.50 40.82
CA GLY A 51 -22.80 12.98 39.70
C GLY A 51 -22.14 13.30 38.35
N LEU A 52 -21.79 14.57 38.14
CA LEU A 52 -21.10 15.03 36.93
C LEU A 52 -19.73 14.35 36.75
N ILE A 53 -18.97 14.16 37.83
CA ILE A 53 -17.69 13.43 37.80
C ILE A 53 -17.92 11.96 37.42
N GLY A 54 -18.98 11.33 37.89
CA GLY A 54 -19.36 9.96 37.53
C GLY A 54 -19.66 9.82 36.04
N GLU A 55 -20.44 10.75 35.49
CA GLU A 55 -20.74 10.79 34.05
C GLU A 55 -19.47 11.06 33.22
N LEU A 56 -18.62 11.99 33.66
CA LEU A 56 -17.34 12.29 33.01
C LEU A 56 -16.44 11.05 32.94
N LYS A 57 -16.36 10.27 34.02
CA LYS A 57 -15.60 9.01 34.04
C LYS A 57 -16.13 8.01 33.03
N THR A 58 -17.45 7.93 32.88
CA THR A 58 -18.11 7.05 31.90
C THR A 58 -17.79 7.46 30.47
N VAL A 59 -17.93 8.76 30.15
CA VAL A 59 -17.58 9.30 28.83
C VAL A 59 -16.09 9.10 28.53
N THR A 60 -15.23 9.34 29.52
CA THR A 60 -13.78 9.14 29.39
C THR A 60 -13.44 7.69 29.07
N GLN A 61 -14.08 6.73 29.74
CA GLN A 61 -13.84 5.31 29.50
C GLN A 61 -14.32 4.91 28.10
N SER A 62 -15.53 5.30 27.71
CA SER A 62 -16.05 5.05 26.36
C SER A 62 -15.15 5.65 25.28
N SER A 63 -14.64 6.87 25.48
CA SER A 63 -13.71 7.51 24.53
C SER A 63 -12.39 6.75 24.39
N LYS A 64 -11.88 6.14 25.45
CA LYS A 64 -10.67 5.28 25.38
C LYS A 64 -10.94 4.03 24.56
N GLU A 65 -12.11 3.41 24.75
CA GLU A 65 -12.51 2.21 24.01
C GLU A 65 -12.67 2.51 22.51
N ILE A 66 -13.34 3.61 22.16
CA ILE A 66 -13.43 4.11 20.76
C ILE A 66 -12.03 4.33 20.17
N THR A 67 -11.13 4.98 20.91
CA THR A 67 -9.75 5.25 20.44
C THR A 67 -8.98 3.95 20.19
N TYR A 68 -9.14 2.96 21.07
CA TYR A 68 -8.51 1.66 20.90
C TYR A 68 -9.02 0.93 19.64
N MET A 69 -10.33 0.91 19.42
CA MET A 69 -10.93 0.31 18.22
C MET A 69 -10.45 0.99 16.93
N MET A 70 -10.38 2.32 16.93
CA MET A 70 -9.83 3.08 15.79
C MET A 70 -8.37 2.70 15.51
N LYS A 71 -7.55 2.56 16.55
CA LYS A 71 -6.15 2.14 16.39
C LYS A 71 -6.04 0.74 15.77
N VAL A 72 -6.82 -0.23 16.24
CA VAL A 72 -6.80 -1.60 15.69
C VAL A 72 -7.22 -1.62 14.21
N MET A 73 -8.16 -0.78 13.80
CA MET A 73 -8.52 -0.64 12.38
C MET A 73 -7.38 -0.09 11.54
N VAL A 74 -6.68 0.95 12.03
CA VAL A 74 -5.54 1.54 11.33
C VAL A 74 -4.44 0.49 11.13
N ASP A 75 -4.06 -0.21 12.20
CA ASP A 75 -2.99 -1.22 12.14
C ASP A 75 -3.33 -2.33 11.11
N ARG A 76 -4.59 -2.73 11.00
CA ARG A 76 -5.04 -3.72 10.00
C ARG A 76 -5.10 -3.19 8.58
N PHE A 77 -5.41 -1.91 8.43
CA PHE A 77 -5.36 -1.27 7.12
C PHE A 77 -3.93 -1.26 6.59
N ASP A 78 -2.95 -1.00 7.46
CA ASP A 78 -1.53 -1.06 7.11
C ASP A 78 -1.09 -2.49 6.77
N GLU A 79 -1.53 -3.50 7.53
CA GLU A 79 -1.28 -4.92 7.22
C GLU A 79 -1.88 -5.33 5.86
N ALA A 80 -3.14 -4.93 5.59
CA ALA A 80 -3.81 -5.21 4.33
C ALA A 80 -3.08 -4.56 3.15
N GLN A 81 -2.62 -3.31 3.31
CA GLN A 81 -1.80 -2.64 2.30
C GLN A 81 -0.48 -3.37 2.02
N ALA A 82 0.22 -3.83 3.06
CA ALA A 82 1.45 -4.60 2.90
C ALA A 82 1.19 -5.91 2.14
N LYS A 83 0.09 -6.60 2.46
CA LYS A 83 -0.32 -7.83 1.76
C LYS A 83 -0.68 -7.57 0.30
N ILE A 84 -1.39 -6.48 -0.01
CA ILE A 84 -1.71 -6.09 -1.39
C ILE A 84 -0.42 -5.86 -2.17
N LYS A 85 0.53 -5.08 -1.63
CA LYS A 85 1.84 -4.84 -2.29
C LYS A 85 2.60 -6.15 -2.56
N SER A 86 2.56 -7.09 -1.61
CA SER A 86 3.19 -8.40 -1.79
C SER A 86 2.52 -9.19 -2.92
N LEU A 87 1.18 -9.19 -2.99
CA LEU A 87 0.43 -9.87 -4.05
C LEU A 87 0.62 -9.20 -5.41
N GLU A 88 0.72 -7.88 -5.46
CA GLU A 88 1.06 -7.13 -6.68
C GLU A 88 2.45 -7.53 -7.21
N ALA A 89 3.43 -7.65 -6.31
CA ALA A 89 4.78 -8.12 -6.68
C ALA A 89 4.78 -9.57 -7.19
N GLU A 90 4.06 -10.47 -6.51
CA GLU A 90 3.90 -11.86 -6.94
C GLU A 90 3.22 -11.96 -8.32
N ASN A 91 2.14 -11.21 -8.53
CA ASN A 91 1.43 -11.17 -9.80
C ASN A 91 2.32 -10.63 -10.93
N SER A 92 3.08 -9.56 -10.67
CA SER A 92 4.06 -9.02 -11.63
C SER A 92 5.10 -10.06 -12.05
N LEU A 93 5.63 -10.83 -11.10
CA LEU A 93 6.55 -11.93 -11.38
C LEU A 93 5.91 -13.02 -12.23
N LEU A 94 4.68 -13.45 -11.90
CA LEU A 94 3.94 -14.45 -12.67
C LEU A 94 3.70 -13.99 -14.11
N VAL A 95 3.28 -12.74 -14.29
CA VAL A 95 3.10 -12.14 -15.62
C VAL A 95 4.42 -12.15 -16.40
N ALA A 96 5.54 -11.78 -15.78
CA ALA A 96 6.84 -11.80 -16.43
C ALA A 96 7.26 -13.23 -16.86
N GLN A 97 7.01 -14.24 -16.02
CA GLN A 97 7.28 -15.64 -16.32
C GLN A 97 6.44 -16.14 -17.50
N ILE A 98 5.15 -15.83 -17.52
CA ILE A 98 4.23 -16.18 -18.61
C ILE A 98 4.70 -15.54 -19.93
N VAL A 99 5.03 -14.25 -19.91
CA VAL A 99 5.53 -13.54 -21.09
C VAL A 99 6.83 -14.17 -21.61
N ASN A 100 7.76 -14.53 -20.73
CA ASN A 100 9.02 -15.18 -21.13
C ASN A 100 8.78 -16.57 -21.72
N ALA A 101 7.94 -17.39 -21.08
CA ALA A 101 7.57 -18.71 -21.61
C ALA A 101 6.92 -18.60 -22.99
N TYR A 102 6.03 -17.63 -23.18
CA TYR A 102 5.38 -17.37 -24.46
C TYR A 102 6.38 -16.94 -25.55
N LYS A 103 7.32 -16.04 -25.22
CA LYS A 103 8.42 -15.65 -26.14
C LYS A 103 9.24 -16.87 -26.58
N LYS A 104 9.61 -17.75 -25.64
CA LYS A 104 10.34 -18.98 -25.96
C LYS A 104 9.53 -19.91 -26.85
N ALA A 105 8.23 -20.07 -26.58
CA ALA A 105 7.35 -20.89 -27.41
C ALA A 105 7.25 -20.36 -28.85
N ILE A 106 7.11 -19.04 -29.04
CA ILE A 106 7.11 -18.41 -30.37
C ILE A 106 8.44 -18.64 -31.09
N LEU A 107 9.56 -18.40 -30.41
CA LEU A 107 10.89 -18.58 -31.02
C LEU A 107 11.10 -20.02 -31.48
N LYS A 108 10.70 -20.99 -30.64
CA LYS A 108 10.77 -22.42 -31.00
C LYS A 108 9.88 -22.74 -32.20
N ALA A 109 8.62 -22.31 -32.20
CA ALA A 109 7.71 -22.53 -33.32
C ALA A 109 8.25 -21.93 -34.63
N ARG A 110 8.84 -20.74 -34.57
CA ARG A 110 9.47 -20.09 -35.73
C ARG A 110 10.68 -20.87 -36.23
N TYR A 111 11.52 -21.37 -35.32
CA TYR A 111 12.69 -22.18 -35.66
C TYR A 111 12.27 -23.51 -36.30
N ASP A 112 11.30 -24.22 -35.72
CA ASP A 112 10.79 -25.48 -36.23
C ASP A 112 10.20 -25.31 -37.65
N LEU A 113 9.44 -24.23 -37.88
CA LEU A 113 8.89 -23.91 -39.21
C LEU A 113 9.97 -23.58 -40.25
N LEU A 114 11.02 -22.86 -39.88
CA LEU A 114 12.17 -22.59 -40.75
C LEU A 114 12.94 -23.88 -41.10
N LYS A 115 13.09 -24.78 -40.13
CA LYS A 115 13.76 -26.07 -40.31
C LYS A 115 12.99 -26.96 -41.29
N GLU A 116 11.67 -27.07 -41.13
CA GLU A 116 10.80 -27.82 -42.04
C GLU A 116 10.82 -27.22 -43.45
N TYR A 117 10.73 -25.89 -43.59
CA TYR A 117 10.82 -25.22 -44.89
C TYR A 117 12.15 -25.51 -45.60
N LYS A 118 13.27 -25.47 -44.87
CA LYS A 118 14.59 -25.78 -45.42
C LYS A 118 14.71 -27.25 -45.83
N GLN A 119 14.14 -28.18 -45.07
CA GLN A 119 14.12 -29.60 -45.42
C GLN A 119 13.27 -29.87 -46.67
N GLY A 120 12.11 -29.23 -46.80
CA GLY A 120 11.30 -29.31 -48.03
C GLY A 120 12.05 -28.75 -49.24
N LEU A 121 12.75 -27.62 -49.08
CA LEU A 121 13.56 -27.03 -50.14
C LEU A 121 14.79 -27.88 -50.51
N LEU A 122 15.43 -28.53 -49.55
CA LEU A 122 16.57 -29.45 -49.77
C LEU A 122 16.16 -30.77 -50.42
N VAL A 123 14.92 -31.23 -50.19
CA VAL A 123 14.36 -32.40 -50.90
C VAL A 123 14.07 -32.08 -52.36
N ASP A 124 13.70 -30.83 -52.68
CA ASP A 124 13.59 -30.35 -54.07
C ASP A 124 14.96 -29.96 -54.68
N ALA A 125 15.97 -29.76 -53.84
CA ALA A 125 17.32 -29.34 -54.22
C ALA A 125 18.39 -30.36 -53.81
N GLU A 126 18.26 -31.62 -54.24
CA GLU A 126 19.44 -32.47 -54.47
C GLU A 126 20.30 -31.83 -55.59
N VAL A 127 20.97 -30.74 -55.23
CA VAL A 127 22.11 -30.14 -55.92
C VAL A 127 23.04 -29.73 -54.79
N ASP A 128 24.25 -30.30 -54.81
CA ASP A 128 25.39 -29.97 -53.95
C ASP A 128 25.44 -28.48 -53.61
N ASP A 129 25.52 -28.14 -52.32
CA ASP A 129 26.53 -27.21 -51.81
C ASP A 129 26.50 -27.10 -50.27
N GLU A 130 27.70 -27.03 -49.71
CA GLU A 130 28.01 -26.93 -48.28
C GLU A 130 27.31 -25.73 -47.61
N ILE A 131 26.80 -25.93 -46.39
CA ILE A 131 26.29 -24.85 -45.54
C ILE A 131 27.26 -24.69 -44.36
N GLU A 132 28.06 -23.62 -44.39
CA GLU A 132 28.86 -23.18 -43.24
C GLU A 132 27.95 -22.78 -42.07
N LEU A 133 28.17 -23.43 -40.92
CA LEU A 133 27.54 -23.14 -39.63
C LEU A 133 28.19 -21.89 -39.02
N TYR A 134 27.42 -20.82 -38.86
CA TYR A 134 27.76 -19.76 -37.89
C TYR A 134 27.18 -20.15 -36.52
N GLU A 135 28.02 -20.72 -35.66
CA GLU A 135 27.81 -20.71 -34.21
C GLU A 135 28.34 -19.37 -33.66
N ASP A 136 27.48 -18.35 -33.60
CA ASP A 136 27.79 -17.15 -32.83
C ASP A 136 27.24 -17.29 -31.40
N THR A 137 28.13 -17.00 -30.47
CA THR A 137 28.07 -17.11 -29.02
C THR A 137 26.83 -16.46 -28.38
N LEU A 138 26.05 -17.26 -27.66
CA LEU A 138 25.11 -16.77 -26.64
C LEU A 138 25.82 -16.75 -25.29
N ASP A 139 26.72 -15.79 -25.09
CA ASP A 139 27.16 -15.39 -23.76
C ASP A 139 26.98 -13.89 -23.58
N GLU A 140 26.51 -13.53 -22.38
CA GLU A 140 26.50 -12.20 -21.76
C GLU A 140 25.27 -11.30 -21.98
N ALA A 141 24.26 -11.52 -21.12
CA ALA A 141 23.64 -10.41 -20.40
C ALA A 141 23.30 -10.90 -18.98
N GLY A 142 24.25 -10.71 -18.07
CA GLY A 142 24.14 -11.08 -16.66
C GLY A 142 23.02 -10.32 -15.95
N CYS A 143 22.21 -11.06 -15.19
CA CYS A 143 21.53 -10.52 -14.02
C CYS A 143 22.32 -10.97 -12.79
N SER A 144 23.33 -10.17 -12.44
CA SER A 144 24.05 -10.29 -11.18
C SER A 144 23.13 -9.87 -10.04
N SER A 145 22.67 -10.84 -9.25
CA SER A 145 22.19 -10.64 -7.90
C SER A 145 23.41 -10.55 -6.97
N SER A 146 23.62 -9.43 -6.27
CA SER A 146 24.28 -9.35 -4.95
C SER A 146 24.35 -7.90 -4.46
N ALA A 147 23.85 -7.66 -3.25
CA ALA A 147 24.05 -6.43 -2.48
C ALA A 147 25.54 -6.19 -2.17
N PRO A 148 25.91 -5.00 -1.66
CA PRO A 148 26.89 -5.00 -0.59
C PRO A 148 26.52 -4.12 0.60
N ALA A 149 26.86 -4.65 1.76
CA ALA A 149 26.94 -3.96 3.03
C ALA A 149 28.25 -3.17 3.14
N ASP A 150 28.16 -2.05 3.85
CA ASP A 150 29.10 -1.50 4.83
C ASP A 150 30.58 -1.29 4.45
N VAL A 151 30.97 -0.02 4.28
CA VAL A 151 32.35 0.45 4.48
C VAL A 151 32.30 1.78 5.22
N THR A 152 32.99 1.83 6.35
CA THR A 152 33.05 2.95 7.29
C THR A 152 34.36 3.75 7.14
N VAL A 153 34.32 5.06 7.47
CA VAL A 153 35.39 5.98 7.97
C VAL A 153 36.26 6.74 6.91
N PRO A 154 36.79 7.99 7.11
CA PRO A 154 36.65 9.04 8.17
C PRO A 154 36.26 10.47 7.69
N ALA A 155 36.27 11.39 8.67
CA ALA A 155 35.81 12.79 8.69
C ALA A 155 36.68 13.90 8.04
N SER A 156 35.98 15.02 7.78
CA SER A 156 36.39 16.44 7.89
C SER A 156 37.24 17.10 6.79
N ASN A 157 36.64 18.01 6.00
CA ASN A 157 36.80 19.46 6.22
C ASN A 157 35.94 20.35 5.29
N LYS A 158 35.62 21.52 5.84
CA LYS A 158 34.75 22.63 5.40
C LYS A 158 35.06 23.21 4.01
N GLN A 159 34.01 23.58 3.25
CA GLN A 159 33.88 24.91 2.60
C GLN A 159 32.49 25.11 1.93
N GLU A 160 31.71 26.09 2.42
CA GLU A 160 30.74 26.90 1.65
C GLU A 160 31.51 28.08 0.97
N PRO A 161 30.97 28.87 0.00
CA PRO A 161 29.55 29.23 -0.23
C PRO A 161 29.10 29.44 -1.71
N SER A 162 27.88 29.97 -1.88
CA SER A 162 27.29 30.67 -3.06
C SER A 162 26.62 29.74 -4.08
N GLY A 163 25.32 29.82 -4.39
CA GLY A 163 24.36 30.93 -4.33
C GLY A 163 23.79 31.12 -5.73
N VAL A 164 22.50 30.78 -5.95
CA VAL A 164 21.52 31.37 -6.90
C VAL A 164 20.18 30.60 -6.73
N GLU A 165 19.17 31.23 -6.13
CA GLU A 165 17.74 31.03 -6.46
C GLU A 165 17.33 32.09 -7.49
N PRO A 166 16.26 31.86 -8.28
CA PRO A 166 15.01 32.57 -7.98
C PRO A 166 13.72 31.75 -8.23
N PRO A 167 12.54 32.30 -7.85
CA PRO A 167 11.36 31.54 -7.42
C PRO A 167 10.25 31.50 -8.46
N ILE A 168 9.26 30.61 -8.26
CA ILE A 168 7.91 30.83 -8.80
C ILE A 168 6.92 30.72 -7.63
N ASN A 169 6.55 31.90 -7.11
CA ASN A 169 5.29 32.11 -6.41
C ASN A 169 4.19 32.20 -7.46
N VAL A 170 3.19 31.32 -7.39
CA VAL A 170 1.87 31.61 -7.95
C VAL A 170 0.91 31.73 -6.77
N ASP A 171 0.71 32.98 -6.36
CA ASP A 171 -0.40 33.41 -5.54
C ASP A 171 -1.63 33.49 -6.45
N LEU A 172 -2.67 32.72 -6.14
CA LEU A 172 -4.00 32.86 -6.71
C LEU A 172 -4.97 33.13 -5.56
N SER A 173 -4.78 34.27 -4.90
CA SER A 173 -5.82 34.91 -4.12
C SER A 173 -6.19 36.23 -4.79
N GLU A 174 -7.36 36.27 -5.44
CA GLU A 174 -8.32 37.38 -5.50
C GLU A 174 -9.29 37.19 -6.68
N ASP A 175 -10.44 36.57 -6.39
CA ASP A 175 -11.69 36.87 -7.09
C ASP A 175 -12.80 36.95 -6.03
N ARG A 176 -12.75 38.01 -5.24
CA ARG A 176 -13.92 38.56 -4.55
C ARG A 176 -14.40 39.72 -5.43
N GLU A 177 -15.60 39.61 -5.98
CA GLU A 177 -16.73 40.44 -5.56
C GLU A 177 -17.97 40.28 -6.47
N LYS A 178 -19.08 39.92 -5.80
CA LYS A 178 -20.46 40.46 -5.98
C LYS A 178 -21.25 40.13 -7.24
N GLN A 179 -22.37 39.43 -7.00
CA GLN A 179 -23.77 39.61 -7.49
C GLN A 179 -24.39 38.20 -7.55
N GLN A 180 -25.44 37.80 -6.85
CA GLN A 180 -26.52 38.41 -6.06
C GLN A 180 -27.01 37.36 -5.04
#